data_AF-A0A1E1XPI8-F1
#
_entry.id   AF-A0A1E1XPI8-F1
#
_cell.length_a   1.000
_cell.length_b   1.000
_cell.length_c   1.000
_cell.angle_alpha   90.00
_cell.angle_beta   90.00
_cell.angle_gamma   90.00
#
_symmetry.space_group_name_H-M   'P 1'
#
loop_
_entity.id
_entity.type
_entity.pdbx_description
1 polymer ?
#
loop_
_entity_poly.entity_id
_entity_poly.type
_entity_poly.pdbx_seq_one_letter_code
_entity_poly.pdbx_strand_id
1 'polypeptide(L)' 'AVLTCESIAKNIIISLPRPPYSPGLALVDVASFSKMKIQLKGHLSDATVKIQCESQKVLDALRKENFKNTFQQRQER' A
#
# COMPACT_ATOMS: atom_id res chain seq x y z
N ALA A 1 -6.34 10.57 -16.94
CA ALA A 1 -5.78 9.32 -17.48
C ALA A 1 -4.66 9.60 -18.48
N VAL A 2 -4.88 10.45 -19.49
CA VAL A 2 -3.89 10.75 -20.55
C VAL A 2 -2.56 11.31 -20.01
N LEU A 3 -2.61 12.32 -19.14
CA LEU A 3 -1.40 12.91 -18.51
C LEU A 3 -0.58 11.91 -17.68
N THR A 4 -1.26 10.94 -17.06
CA THR A 4 -0.60 9.89 -16.26
C THR A 4 0.09 8.87 -17.16
N CYS A 5 -0.55 8.42 -18.25
CA CYS A 5 0.06 7.50 -19.22
C CYS A 5 1.27 8.13 -19.92
N GLU A 6 1.18 9.41 -20.31
CA GLU A 6 2.31 10.13 -20.89
C GLU A 6 3.49 10.24 -19.94
N SER A 7 3.24 10.50 -18.65
CA SER A 7 4.30 10.56 -17.64
C SER A 7 4.96 9.19 -17.41
N ILE A 8 4.16 8.11 -17.38
CA ILE A 8 4.65 6.74 -17.26
C ILE A 8 5.54 6.38 -18.46
N ALA A 9 5.11 6.72 -19.68
CA ALA A 9 5.87 6.47 -20.90
C ALA A 9 7.17 7.30 -20.96
N LYS A 10 7.12 8.58 -20.59
CA LYS A 10 8.30 9.47 -20.52
C LYS A 10 9.36 8.99 -19.53
N ASN A 11 8.93 8.41 -18.40
CA ASN A 11 9.83 7.92 -17.36
C ASN A 11 10.21 6.44 -17.49
N ILE A 12 9.81 5.77 -18.58
CA ILE A 12 10.10 4.34 -18.84
C ILE A 12 9.66 3.47 -17.64
N ILE A 13 8.51 3.78 -17.06
CA ILE A 13 7.93 2.99 -15.97
C ILE A 13 7.13 1.84 -16.57
N ILE A 14 7.52 0.61 -16.26
CA ILE A 14 6.79 -0.59 -16.70
C ILE A 14 5.51 -0.71 -15.87
N SER A 15 4.35 -0.58 -16.52
CA SER A 15 3.06 -0.80 -15.89
C SER A 15 2.72 -2.30 -15.89
N LEU A 16 2.55 -2.88 -14.71
CA LEU A 16 2.08 -4.27 -14.57
C LEU A 16 0.56 -4.33 -14.84
N PRO A 17 0.06 -5.22 -15.71
CA PRO A 17 -1.38 -5.37 -15.89
C PRO A 17 -2.02 -5.85 -14.58
N ARG A 18 -3.12 -5.21 -14.18
CA ARG A 18 -3.89 -5.55 -12.98
C ARG A 18 -5.34 -5.79 -13.37
N PRO A 19 -5.95 -6.91 -12.95
CA PRO A 19 -7.36 -7.13 -13.19
C PRO A 19 -8.23 -6.11 -12.43
N PRO A 20 -9.40 -5.76 -12.96
CA PRO A 20 -10.30 -4.82 -12.30
C PRO A 20 -10.72 -5.36 -10.92
N TYR A 21 -10.98 -4.44 -9.98
CA TYR A 21 -11.47 -4.75 -8.62
C TYR A 21 -10.67 -5.81 -7.86
N SER A 22 -9.34 -5.81 -8.01
CA SER A 22 -8.46 -6.81 -7.39
C SER A 22 -7.59 -6.21 -6.27
N PRO A 23 -8.17 -5.74 -5.15
CA PRO A 23 -7.40 -5.22 -4.01
C PRO A 23 -6.48 -6.29 -3.41
N GLY A 24 -6.92 -7.55 -3.39
CA GLY A 24 -6.13 -8.67 -2.88
C GLY A 24 -4.83 -8.97 -3.65
N LEU A 25 -4.68 -8.42 -4.86
CA LEU A 25 -3.45 -8.54 -5.66
C LEU A 25 -2.51 -7.35 -5.49
N ALA A 26 -2.94 -6.25 -4.89
CA ALA A 26 -2.03 -5.15 -4.60
C ALA A 26 -1.27 -5.42 -3.30
N LEU A 27 0.05 -5.40 -3.42
CA LEU A 27 0.96 -5.57 -2.28
C LEU A 27 0.72 -4.51 -1.20
N VAL A 28 0.43 -3.27 -1.61
CA VAL A 28 0.21 -2.16 -0.67
C VAL A 28 -1.09 -2.36 0.11
N ASP A 29 -2.17 -2.75 -0.57
CA ASP A 29 -3.48 -3.02 0.02
C ASP A 29 -3.40 -4.17 1.03
N VAL A 30 -2.71 -5.26 0.68
CA VAL A 30 -2.59 -6.45 1.55
C VAL A 30 -1.58 -6.25 2.68
N ALA A 31 -0.40 -5.69 2.42
CA ALA A 31 0.68 -5.59 3.42
C ALA A 31 0.50 -4.38 4.34
N SER A 32 0.44 -3.18 3.76
CA SER A 32 0.60 -1.93 4.50
C SER A 32 -0.75 -1.46 5.05
N PHE A 33 -1.76 -1.37 4.19
CA PHE A 33 -3.07 -0.89 4.62
C PHE A 33 -3.79 -1.84 5.56
N SER A 34 -3.63 -3.17 5.41
CA SER A 34 -4.19 -4.11 6.39
C SER A 34 -3.65 -3.87 7.80
N LYS A 35 -2.33 -3.71 7.94
CA LYS A 35 -1.68 -3.49 9.24
C LYS A 35 -2.06 -2.13 9.84
N MET A 36 -2.02 -1.10 9.02
CA MET A 36 -2.40 0.25 9.41
C MET A 36 -3.88 0.33 9.80
N LYS A 37 -4.76 -0.33 9.06
CA LYS A 37 -6.18 -0.42 9.39
C LYS A 37 -6.42 -1.15 10.71
N ILE A 38 -5.67 -2.21 11.02
CA ILE A 38 -5.77 -2.90 12.31
C ILE A 38 -5.34 -1.97 13.45
N GLN A 39 -4.22 -1.26 13.31
CA GLN A 39 -3.72 -0.37 14.36
C GLN A 39 -4.57 0.87 14.58
N LEU A 40 -5.17 1.42 13.51
CA LEU A 40 -6.03 2.59 13.59
C LEU A 40 -7.50 2.25 13.90
N LYS A 41 -7.86 0.96 13.96
CA LYS A 41 -9.25 0.54 14.17
C LYS A 41 -9.74 0.99 15.55
N GLY A 42 -10.89 1.68 15.57
CA GLY A 42 -11.53 2.09 16.82
C GLY A 42 -10.90 3.31 17.49
N HIS A 43 -9.83 3.88 16.92
CA HIS A 43 -9.26 5.12 17.41
C HIS A 43 -9.86 6.32 16.66
N LEU A 44 -10.61 7.16 17.36
CA LEU A 44 -11.05 8.47 16.86
C LEU A 44 -9.92 9.47 17.07
N SER A 45 -9.51 10.12 15.97
CA SER A 45 -8.49 11.17 16.00
C SER A 45 -9.15 12.48 15.58
N ASP A 46 -9.18 13.45 16.49
CA ASP A 46 -9.76 14.77 16.22
C ASP A 46 -8.82 15.68 15.41
N ALA A 47 -7.56 15.27 15.23
CA ALA A 47 -6.53 16.03 14.55
C ALA A 47 -5.81 15.22 13.46
N THR A 48 -5.69 15.80 12.27
CA THR A 48 -4.98 15.20 11.12
C THR A 48 -3.51 14.89 11.44
N VAL A 49 -2.86 15.75 12.23
CA VAL A 49 -1.46 15.56 12.67
C VAL A 49 -1.31 14.25 13.46
N LYS A 50 -2.28 13.91 14.30
CA LYS A 50 -2.28 12.66 15.08
C LYS A 50 -2.42 11.45 14.16
N ILE A 51 -3.30 11.52 13.16
CA ILE A 51 -3.46 10.47 12.15
C ILE A 51 -2.13 10.25 11.40
N GLN A 52 -1.49 11.32 10.94
CA GLN A 52 -0.20 11.23 10.24
C GLN A 52 0.89 10.62 11.12
N CYS A 53 1.00 11.05 12.37
CA CYS A 53 1.99 10.53 13.32
C CYS A 53 1.78 9.03 13.59
N GLU A 54 0.55 8.61 13.88
CA GLU A 54 0.23 7.19 14.10
C GLU A 54 0.45 6.35 12.83
N SER A 55 0.06 6.88 11.67
CA SER A 55 0.31 6.25 10.37
C SER A 55 1.81 6.05 10.13
N GLN A 56 2.62 7.07 10.41
CA GLN A 56 4.06 7.03 10.22
C GLN A 56 4.70 5.97 11.13
N LYS A 57 4.29 5.89 12.40
CA LYS A 57 4.76 4.83 13.32
C LYS A 57 4.47 3.43 12.78
N VAL A 58 3.28 3.21 12.19
CA VAL A 58 2.95 1.93 11.55
C VAL A 58 3.94 1.63 10.44
N LEU A 59 4.18 2.60 9.56
CA LEU A 59 5.06 2.45 8.40
C LEU A 59 6.51 2.22 8.81
N ASP A 60 7.01 2.93 9.82
CA ASP A 60 8.37 2.77 10.34
C ASP A 60 8.60 1.40 10.99
N ALA A 61 7.54 0.80 11.56
CA ALA A 61 7.60 -0.54 12.10
C ALA A 61 7.65 -1.64 11.01
N LEU A 62 7.35 -1.31 9.75
CA LEU A 62 7.38 -2.28 8.65
C LEU A 62 8.82 -2.62 8.24
N ARG A 63 9.25 -3.84 8.58
CA ARG A 63 10.49 -4.42 8.08
C ARG A 63 10.35 -4.93 6.64
N LYS A 64 11.48 -4.97 5.91
CA LYS A 64 11.60 -5.51 4.54
C LYS A 64 11.01 -6.91 4.39
N GLU A 65 11.17 -7.76 5.40
CA GLU A 65 10.65 -9.13 5.41
C GLU A 65 9.13 -9.19 5.26
N ASN A 66 8.40 -8.23 5.84
CA ASN A 66 6.95 -8.16 5.69
C ASN A 66 6.54 -8.02 4.23
N PHE A 67 7.27 -7.20 3.46
CA PHE A 67 7.00 -7.00 2.03
C PHE A 67 7.40 -8.22 1.21
N LYS A 68 8.52 -8.86 1.55
CA LYS A 68 8.96 -10.09 0.87
C LYS A 68 7.95 -11.22 1.04
N ASN A 69 7.47 -11.44 2.27
CA ASN A 69 6.50 -12.48 2.56
C ASN A 69 5.17 -12.22 1.85
N THR A 70 4.68 -10.97 1.86
CA THR A 70 3.47 -10.62 1.09
C THR A 70 3.66 -10.78 -0.42
N PHE A 71 4.84 -10.48 -0.94
CA PHE A 71 5.15 -10.71 -2.36
C PHE A 71 5.09 -12.18 -2.73
N GLN A 72 5.69 -13.05 -1.92
CA GLN A 72 5.65 -14.50 -2.13
C GLN A 72 4.21 -15.05 -2.05
N GLN A 73 3.48 -14.68 -1.00
CA GLN A 73 2.06 -15.07 -0.85
C GLN A 73 1.17 -14.59 -1.99
N ARG A 74 1.51 -13.46 -2.63
CA ARG A 74 0.81 -12.99 -3.83
C ARG A 74 1.12 -13.87 -5.04
N GLN A 75 2.36 -14.30 -5.22
CA GLN A 75 2.73 -15.16 -6.35
C GLN A 75 2.05 -16.54 -6.29
N GLU A 76 1.71 -16.98 -5.08
CA GLU A 76 1.00 -18.24 -4.83
C GLU A 76 -0.52 -18.14 -5.01
N ARG A 77 -1.06 -16.94 -5.23
CA ARG A 77 -2.51 -16.66 -5.38
C ARG A 77 -2.86 -16.31 -6.82
#